data_AF-A0A1X9MIE4-F1
#
_entry.id   AF-A0A1X9MIE4-F1
#
_cell.length_a   1.000
_cell.length_b   1.000
_cell.length_c   1.000
_cell.angle_alpha   90.00
_cell.angle_beta   90.00
_cell.angle_gamma   90.00
#
_symmetry.space_group_name_H-M   'P 1'
#
loop_
_entity.id
_entity.type
_entity.pdbx_description
1 polymer ?
#
loop_
_entity_poly.entity_id
_entity_poly.type
_entity_poly.pdbx_seq_one_letter_code
_entity_poly.pdbx_strand_id
1 'polypeptide(L)'
;MDLLKDMNTAMKYIEENLTNEIDFKVVARLAHCSEYHFKRMFSFLAGISLSEYIRRRRLSLAAFELHKSNVKVIDIALKCKRQIVPTY
;
A
#
# COMPACT_ATOMS: atom_id res chain seq x y z
N MET A 1 23.22 0.90 -17.69
CA MET A 1 21.88 0.37 -17.36
C MET A 1 22.07 -0.70 -16.31
N ASP A 2 21.65 -0.42 -15.08
CA ASP A 2 21.66 -1.40 -13.99
C ASP A 2 20.20 -1.73 -13.70
N LEU A 3 19.73 -2.84 -14.27
CA LEU A 3 18.34 -3.27 -14.18
C LEU A 3 17.85 -3.35 -12.74
N LEU A 4 18.70 -3.82 -11.82
CA LEU A 4 18.32 -3.96 -10.42
C LEU A 4 18.13 -2.60 -9.76
N LYS A 5 18.98 -1.63 -10.10
CA LYS A 5 18.85 -0.24 -9.65
C LYS A 5 17.58 0.41 -10.18
N ASP A 6 17.23 0.17 -11.44
CA ASP A 6 16.04 0.74 -12.07
C ASP A 6 14.76 0.13 -11.47
N MET A 7 14.76 -1.18 -11.21
CA MET A 7 13.69 -1.86 -10.47
C MET A 7 13.52 -1.31 -9.05
N ASN A 8 14.61 -1.13 -8.31
CA ASN A 8 14.57 -0.58 -6.95
C ASN A 8 14.05 0.86 -6.94
N THR A 9 14.37 1.65 -7.95
CA THR A 9 13.86 3.02 -8.10
C THR A 9 12.35 3.02 -8.34
N ALA A 10 11.87 2.14 -9.22
CA ALA A 10 10.44 1.97 -9.44
C ALA A 10 9.70 1.45 -8.18
N MET A 11 10.31 0.53 -7.42
CA MET A 11 9.76 0.06 -6.14
C MET A 11 9.71 1.16 -5.08
N LYS A 12 10.72 2.03 -5.02
CA LYS A 12 10.73 3.17 -4.12
C LYS A 12 9.54 4.11 -4.40
N TYR A 13 9.27 4.39 -5.67
CA TYR A 13 8.08 5.18 -6.05
C TYR A 13 6.78 4.53 -5.58
N ILE A 14 6.65 3.20 -5.73
CA ILE A 14 5.46 2.47 -5.24
C ILE A 14 5.30 2.62 -3.74
N GLU A 15 6.38 2.43 -2.97
CA GLU A 15 6.38 2.55 -1.51
C GLU A 15 6.02 3.97 -1.03
N GLU A 16 6.52 5.00 -1.69
CA GLU A 16 6.21 6.40 -1.39
C GLU A 16 4.75 6.78 -1.72
N ASN A 17 4.10 6.04 -2.62
CA ASN A 17 2.72 6.29 -3.06
C ASN A 17 1.71 5.26 -2.55
N LEU A 18 2.06 4.46 -1.53
CA LEU A 18 1.15 3.43 -1.00
C LEU A 18 -0.18 3.98 -0.48
N THR A 19 -0.20 5.19 0.06
CA THR A 19 -1.43 5.84 0.56
C THR A 19 -2.20 6.59 -0.53
N ASN A 20 -1.62 6.74 -1.71
CA ASN A 20 -2.18 7.48 -2.84
C ASN A 20 -2.46 6.55 -4.03
N GLU A 21 -2.90 7.13 -5.14
CA GLU A 21 -2.99 6.42 -6.41
C GLU A 21 -1.58 6.16 -6.99
N ILE A 22 -1.33 4.92 -7.42
CA ILE A 22 -0.04 4.53 -8.01
C ILE A 22 -0.18 4.58 -9.53
N ASP A 23 0.50 5.54 -10.17
CA ASP A 23 0.62 5.58 -11.63
C ASP A 23 1.62 4.54 -12.14
N PHE A 24 1.10 3.45 -12.71
CA PHE A 24 1.94 2.39 -13.27
C PHE A 24 2.71 2.79 -14.53
N LYS A 25 2.32 3.87 -15.22
CA LYS A 25 3.11 4.40 -16.35
C LYS A 25 4.40 5.02 -15.84
N VAL A 26 4.38 5.66 -14.68
CA VAL A 26 5.59 6.18 -14.01
C VAL A 26 6.49 5.03 -13.58
N VAL A 27 5.92 3.99 -12.97
CA VAL A 27 6.64 2.76 -12.58
C VAL A 27 7.35 2.13 -13.78
N ALA A 28 6.63 1.95 -14.88
CA ALA A 28 7.15 1.40 -16.14
C ALA A 28 8.31 2.25 -16.69
N ARG A 29 8.15 3.58 -16.69
CA ARG A 29 9.20 4.52 -17.14
C ARG A 29 10.46 4.45 -16.27
N LEU A 30 10.30 4.38 -14.95
CA LEU A 30 11.42 4.28 -14.00
C LEU A 30 12.15 2.94 -14.12
N ALA A 31 11.44 1.86 -14.40
CA ALA A 31 12.00 0.53 -14.57
C ALA A 31 12.46 0.23 -16.01
N HIS A 32 12.39 1.21 -16.93
CA HIS A 32 12.71 1.06 -18.35
C HIS A 32 12.05 -0.16 -19.02
N CYS A 33 10.83 -0.52 -18.62
CA CYS A 33 10.09 -1.64 -19.17
C CYS A 33 8.58 -1.34 -19.25
N SER A 34 7.80 -2.21 -19.89
CA SER A 34 6.34 -2.06 -19.89
C SER A 34 5.76 -2.41 -18.51
N GLU A 35 4.56 -1.92 -18.20
CA GLU A 35 3.85 -2.29 -16.97
C GLU A 35 3.71 -3.81 -16.81
N TYR A 36 3.48 -4.50 -17.94
CA TYR A 36 3.35 -5.94 -17.98
C TYR A 36 4.66 -6.63 -17.57
N HIS A 37 5.78 -6.20 -18.16
CA HIS A 37 7.10 -6.75 -17.82
C HIS A 37 7.47 -6.44 -16.37
N PHE A 38 7.18 -5.24 -15.88
CA PHE A 38 7.42 -4.89 -14.48
C PHE A 38 6.64 -5.79 -13.53
N LYS A 39 5.32 -5.92 -13.72
CA LYS A 39 4.45 -6.78 -12.90
C LYS A 39 4.91 -8.23 -12.92
N ARG A 40 5.29 -8.76 -14.10
CA ARG A 40 5.78 -10.13 -14.26
C ARG A 40 7.13 -10.34 -13.57
N MET A 41 8.08 -9.43 -13.76
CA MET A 41 9.42 -9.52 -13.18
C MET A 41 9.39 -9.37 -11.66
N PHE A 42 8.59 -8.43 -11.14
CA PHE A 42 8.33 -8.34 -9.70
C PHE A 42 7.78 -9.65 -9.16
N SER A 43 6.76 -10.22 -9.80
CA SER A 43 6.11 -11.44 -9.31
C SER A 43 7.04 -12.64 -9.33
N PHE A 44 7.90 -12.72 -10.36
CA PHE A 44 8.93 -13.74 -10.46
C PHE A 44 9.96 -13.65 -9.33
N LEU A 45 10.38 -12.44 -8.95
CA LEU A 45 11.37 -12.22 -7.89
C LEU A 45 10.78 -12.33 -6.48
N ALA A 46 9.57 -11.79 -6.26
CA ALA A 46 8.95 -11.70 -4.94
C ALA A 46 8.08 -12.92 -4.58
N GLY A 47 7.76 -13.78 -5.55
CA GLY A 47 6.88 -14.95 -5.35
C GLY A 47 5.41 -14.60 -5.13
N ILE A 48 5.02 -13.33 -5.23
CA ILE A 48 3.63 -12.84 -5.11
C ILE A 48 3.35 -11.77 -6.16
N SER A 49 2.09 -11.58 -6.53
CA SER A 49 1.74 -10.51 -7.47
C SER A 49 2.04 -9.13 -6.89
N LEU A 50 2.33 -8.17 -7.77
CA LEU A 50 2.54 -6.77 -7.37
C LEU A 50 1.29 -6.18 -6.67
N SER A 51 0.09 -6.55 -7.13
CA SER A 51 -1.16 -6.11 -6.50
C SER A 51 -1.30 -6.65 -5.07
N GLU A 52 -0.93 -7.91 -4.84
CA GLU A 52 -0.97 -8.52 -3.50
C GLU A 52 0.07 -7.89 -2.59
N TYR A 53 1.26 -7.59 -3.09
CA TYR A 53 2.28 -6.85 -2.36
C TYR A 53 1.76 -5.48 -1.89
N ILE A 54 1.24 -4.66 -2.82
CA ILE A 54 0.70 -3.33 -2.51
C ILE A 54 -0.41 -3.42 -1.46
N ARG A 55 -1.31 -4.40 -1.60
CA ARG A 55 -2.40 -4.62 -0.63
C ARG A 55 -1.87 -4.96 0.77
N ARG A 56 -0.88 -5.86 0.88
CA ARG A 56 -0.25 -6.21 2.16
C ARG A 56 0.47 -5.02 2.80
N ARG A 57 1.17 -4.21 2.00
CA ARG A 57 1.86 -3.01 2.49
C ARG A 57 0.87 -1.97 3.01
N ARG A 58 -0.20 -1.69 2.28
CA ARG A 58 -1.30 -0.80 2.73
C ARG A 58 -1.92 -1.27 4.04
N LEU A 59 -2.21 -2.57 4.18
CA LEU A 59 -2.73 -3.13 5.43
C LEU A 59 -1.74 -2.98 6.58
N SER A 60 -0.45 -3.20 6.33
CA SER A 60 0.60 -3.03 7.33
C SER A 60 0.72 -1.58 7.79
N LEU A 61 0.66 -0.63 6.85
CA LEU A 61 0.65 0.80 7.16
C LEU A 61 -0.59 1.19 7.97
N ALA A 62 -1.79 0.76 7.56
CA ALA A 62 -3.02 1.04 8.29
C ALA A 62 -2.99 0.46 9.72
N ALA A 63 -2.48 -0.77 9.89
CA ALA A 63 -2.30 -1.37 11.21
C ALA A 63 -1.31 -0.58 12.08
N PHE A 64 -0.23 -0.07 11.47
CA PHE A 64 0.76 0.76 12.17
C PHE A 64 0.19 2.13 12.55
N GLU A 65 -0.59 2.76 11.68
CA GLU A 65 -1.31 4.00 11.97
C GLU A 65 -2.34 3.80 13.10
N LEU A 66 -3.11 2.71 13.06
CA LEU A 66 -4.04 2.36 14.14
C LEU A 66 -3.33 2.12 15.47
N HIS A 67 -2.14 1.50 15.45
CA HIS A 67 -1.35 1.28 16.65
C HIS A 67 -0.74 2.58 17.20
N LYS A 68 -0.25 3.47 16.31
CA LYS A 68 0.33 4.77 16.69
C LYS A 68 -0.74 5.77 17.12
N SER A 69 -1.91 5.73 16.52
CA SER A 69 -3.07 6.45 17.01
C SER A 69 -3.45 5.77 18.31
N ASN A 70 -3.12 6.35 19.46
CA ASN A 70 -3.55 5.87 20.77
C ASN A 70 -5.08 6.03 20.97
N VAL A 71 -5.85 5.91 19.88
CA VAL A 71 -7.29 5.77 19.87
C VAL A 71 -7.54 4.36 20.34
N LYS A 72 -7.82 4.21 21.63
CA LYS A 72 -8.20 2.90 22.16
C LYS A 72 -9.37 2.43 21.31
N VAL A 73 -9.37 1.16 20.92
CA VAL A 73 -10.55 0.53 20.31
C VAL A 73 -11.80 0.79 21.18
N ILE A 74 -11.60 0.95 22.49
CA ILE A 74 -12.58 1.42 23.47
C ILE A 74 -13.16 2.81 23.18
N ASP A 75 -12.37 3.78 22.70
CA ASP A 75 -12.82 5.14 22.43
C ASP A 75 -13.70 5.18 21.16
N ILE A 76 -13.37 4.36 20.16
CA ILE A 76 -14.23 4.15 18.97
C ILE A 76 -15.52 3.45 19.39
N ALA A 77 -15.44 2.41 20.22
CA ALA A 77 -16.61 1.69 20.72
C ALA A 77 -17.53 2.56 21.60
N LEU A 78 -16.96 3.41 22.47
CA LEU A 78 -17.71 4.38 23.30
C LEU A 78 -18.36 5.46 22.45
N LYS A 79 -17.69 5.93 21.40
CA LYS A 79 -18.26 6.89 20.44
C LYS A 79 -19.44 6.27 19.68
N CYS A 80 -19.34 5.02 19.23
CA CYS A 80 -20.45 4.30 18.60
C CYS A 80 -21.63 4.04 19.57
N LYS A 81 -21.36 3.78 20.86
CA LYS A 81 -22.42 3.56 21.86
C LYS A 81 -23.23 4.82 22.20
N ARG A 82 -22.70 6.02 21.97
CA ARG A 82 -23.39 7.29 22.28
C ARG A 82 -24.36 7.75 21.18
N GLN A 83 -24.40 7.06 20.03
CA GLN A 83 -25.31 7.36 18.92
C GLN A 83 -26.64 6.58 18.98
N ILE A 84 -26.93 5.89 20.08
CA ILE A 84 -28.25 5.28 20.32
C ILE A 84 -28.94 6.08 21.43
N VAL A 85 -29.37 7.29 21.11
CA VAL A 85 -30.50 7.90 21.82
C VAL A 85 -31.73 7.13 21.34
N PRO A 86 -32.47 6.43 22.21
CA PRO A 86 -33.78 5.91 21.84
C PRO A 86 -34.68 7.13 21.65
N THR A 87 -35.03 7.40 20.40
CA THR A 87 -36.16 8.26 20.08
C THR A 87 -37.41 7.53 20.55
N TYR A 88 -37.99 8.00 21.66
CA TYR A 88 -39.38 7.72 22.03
C TYR A 88 -40.32 8.41 21.05
#